data_AF-A0AAU5VZL5-F1
#
_entry.id   AF-A0AAU5VZL5-F1
#
_cell.length_a   1.000
_cell.length_b   1.000
_cell.length_c   1.000
_cell.angle_alpha   90.00
_cell.angle_beta   90.00
_cell.angle_gamma   90.00
#
_symmetry.space_group_name_H-M   'P 1'
#
loop_
_entity.id
_entity.type
_entity.pdbx_description
1 polymer ?
#
loop_
_entity_poly.entity_id
_entity_poly.type
_entity_poly.pdbx_seq_one_letter_code
_entity_poly.pdbx_strand_id
1 'polypeptide(L)' 'MCEHIEDFHRTVLMLGALALYAEIPGADDDFIDTIGPSLAVSLPEPPPGMFPPGYDPIGGV' A
#
# COMPACT_ATOMS: atom_id res chain seq x y z
N MET A 1 10.67 11.18 -19.48
CA MET A 1 10.58 10.23 -18.36
C MET A 1 9.11 9.90 -18.18
N CYS A 2 8.78 8.63 -17.95
CA CYS A 2 7.40 8.17 -17.87
C CYS A 2 6.92 8.43 -16.44
N GLU A 3 6.13 9.48 -16.22
CA GLU A 3 5.69 9.95 -14.89
C GLU A 3 5.08 8.82 -14.03
N HIS A 4 4.41 7.86 -14.67
CA HIS A 4 3.84 6.68 -14.02
C HIS A 4 4.85 5.76 -13.33
N ILE A 5 6.09 5.68 -13.85
CA ILE A 5 7.16 4.87 -13.25
C ILE A 5 7.71 5.55 -12.00
N GLU A 6 7.82 6.88 -12.05
CA GLU A 6 8.29 7.68 -10.91
C GLU A 6 7.27 7.65 -9.76
N ASP A 7 5.98 7.74 -10.08
CA ASP A 7 4.91 7.62 -9.10
C ASP A 7 4.87 6.25 -8.45
N PHE A 8 5.03 5.16 -9.23
CA PHE A 8 5.11 3.82 -8.67
C PHE A 8 6.27 3.66 -7.69
N HIS A 9 7.48 4.07 -8.08
CA HIS A 9 8.65 4.00 -7.20
C HIS A 9 8.46 4.82 -5.92
N ARG A 10 7.88 6.03 -6.04
CA ARG A 10 7.57 6.88 -4.89
C ARG A 10 6.59 6.21 -3.94
N THR A 11 5.49 5.64 -4.46
CA THR A 11 4.49 4.93 -3.64
C THR A 11 5.11 3.75 -2.90
N VAL A 12 5.93 2.94 -3.58
CA VAL A 12 6.63 1.79 -2.96
C VAL A 12 7.59 2.25 -1.85
N LEU A 13 8.34 3.32 -2.07
CA LEU A 13 9.23 3.88 -1.05
C LEU A 13 8.45 4.39 0.17
N MET A 14 7.32 5.07 -0.04
CA MET A 14 6.46 5.54 1.05
C MET A 14 5.85 4.40 1.85
N LEU A 15 5.38 3.33 1.18
CA LEU A 15 4.88 2.13 1.84
C LEU A 15 5.97 1.44 2.68
N GLY A 16 7.20 1.34 2.15
CA GLY A 16 8.33 0.81 2.89
C GLY A 16 8.70 1.65 4.12
N ALA A 17 8.67 2.98 4.00
CA ALA A 17 8.90 3.88 5.13
C ALA A 17 7.80 3.76 6.19
N LEU A 18 6.54 3.62 5.78
CA LEU A 18 5.41 3.39 6.70
C LEU A 18 5.56 2.07 7.45
N ALA A 19 5.97 0.99 6.77
CA ALA A 19 6.22 -0.31 7.40
C ALA A 19 7.32 -0.23 8.45
N LEU A 20 8.42 0.50 8.18
CA LEU A 20 9.46 0.72 9.18
C LEU A 20 8.99 1.58 10.35
N TYR A 21 8.13 2.58 10.10
CA TYR A 21 7.53 3.39 11.15
C TYR A 21 6.63 2.55 12.07
N ALA A 22 5.83 1.65 11.52
CA ALA A 22 4.91 0.79 12.28
C ALA A 22 5.63 -0.14 13.29
N GLU A 23 6.89 -0.48 13.03
CA GLU A 23 7.71 -1.30 13.95
C GLU A 23 8.31 -0.49 15.12
N ILE A 24 8.13 0.84 15.16
CA ILE A 24 8.63 1.69 16.24
C ILE A 24 7.70 1.60 17.46
N PRO A 25 8.21 1.36 18.68
CA PRO A 25 7.38 1.34 19.88
C PRO A 25 6.64 2.67 20.09
N GLY A 26 5.31 2.60 20.18
CA GLY A 26 4.44 3.78 20.32
C GLY A 26 4.22 4.56 19.02
N ALA A 27 4.43 3.92 17.87
CA ALA A 27 3.97 4.45 16.59
C ALA A 27 2.44 4.71 16.62
N ASP A 28 2.02 5.71 15.86
CA ASP A 28 0.63 6.12 15.78
C ASP A 28 -0.16 5.13 14.90
N ASP A 29 -0.92 4.24 15.55
CA ASP A 29 -1.74 3.23 14.88
C ASP A 29 -2.81 3.86 13.99
N ASP A 30 -3.45 4.96 14.43
CA ASP A 30 -4.48 5.65 13.64
C ASP A 30 -3.89 6.24 12.35
N PHE A 31 -2.66 6.75 12.42
CA PHE A 31 -1.92 7.22 11.25
C PHE A 31 -1.61 6.06 10.29
N ILE A 32 -1.15 4.91 10.79
CA ILE A 32 -0.82 3.74 9.98
C ILE A 32 -2.07 3.21 9.27
N ASP A 33 -3.17 3.06 10.01
CA ASP A 33 -4.45 2.58 9.49
C ASP A 33 -5.06 3.53 8.46
N THR A 34 -4.81 4.83 8.58
CA THR A 34 -5.28 5.83 7.61
C THR A 34 -4.40 5.88 6.36
N ILE A 35 -3.08 5.89 6.53
CA ILE A 35 -2.14 6.14 5.43
C ILE A 35 -1.85 4.88 4.62
N GLY A 36 -1.83 3.69 5.25
CA GLY A 36 -1.57 2.43 4.57
C GLY A 36 -2.47 2.20 3.36
N PRO A 37 -3.82 2.20 3.53
CA PRO A 37 -4.75 2.06 2.43
C PRO A 37 -4.66 3.21 1.41
N SER A 38 -4.42 4.44 1.88
CA SER A 38 -4.29 5.64 1.04
C SER A 38 -3.08 5.56 0.09
N LEU A 39 -1.99 4.92 0.52
CA LEU A 39 -0.84 4.65 -0.34
C LEU A 39 -1.06 3.42 -1.22
N ALA A 40 -1.67 2.36 -0.68
CA ALA A 40 -1.90 1.11 -1.41
C ALA A 40 -2.79 1.31 -2.65
N VAL A 41 -3.79 2.19 -2.60
CA VAL A 41 -4.66 2.51 -3.76
C VAL A 41 -3.90 3.19 -4.91
N SER A 42 -2.72 3.75 -4.63
CA SER A 42 -1.87 4.36 -5.66
C SER A 42 -0.98 3.34 -6.38
N LEU A 43 -1.01 2.06 -5.98
CA LEU A 43 -0.31 1.00 -6.68
C LEU A 43 -1.07 0.61 -7.96
N PRO A 44 -0.34 0.18 -9.02
CA PRO A 44 -0.96 -0.40 -10.20
C PRO A 44 -1.81 -1.61 -9.83
N GLU A 45 -2.88 -1.81 -10.59
CA GLU A 45 -3.70 -3.01 -10.45
C GLU A 45 -2.81 -4.27 -10.61
N PRO A 46 -2.96 -5.27 -9.74
CA PRO A 46 -2.29 -6.55 -9.86
C PRO A 46 -2.52 -7.21 -11.24
N PRO A 47 -1.57 -8.01 -11.73
CA PRO A 47 -1.79 -8.82 -12.93
C PRO A 47 -3.01 -9.76 -12.79
N PRO A 48 -3.76 -10.00 -13.87
CA PRO A 48 -4.86 -10.96 -13.87
C PRO A 48 -4.39 -12.34 -13.38
N GLY A 49 -5.15 -12.96 -12.47
CA GLY A 49 -4.83 -14.28 -11.91
C GLY A 49 -3.76 -14.28 -10.81
N MET A 50 -3.24 -13.11 -10.40
CA MET A 50 -2.38 -12.99 -9.21
C MET A 50 -3.14 -13.35 -7.93
N PHE A 51 -4.43 -13.02 -7.88
CA PHE A 51 -5.30 -13.27 -6.73
C PHE A 51 -6.32 -14.39 -7.01
N PRO A 52 -6.66 -15.21 -5.98
CA PRO A 52 -7.69 -16.23 -6.11
C PRO A 52 -9.05 -15.64 -6.54
N PRO A 53 -9.91 -16.42 -7.22
CA PRO A 53 -11.29 -16.01 -7.46
C PRO A 53 -11.99 -15.70 -6.14
N GLY A 54 -12.60 -14.51 -6.02
CA GLY A 54 -13.25 -14.06 -4.79
C GLY A 54 -12.32 -13.43 -3.75
N TYR A 55 -11.08 -13.10 -4.11
CA TYR A 55 -10.22 -12.28 -3.26
C TYR A 55 -10.80 -10.87 -3.13
N ASP A 56 -11.20 -10.53 -1.90
CA ASP A 56 -11.51 -9.16 -1.53
C ASP A 56 -10.25 -8.50 -0.96
N PRO A 57 -9.63 -7.52 -1.65
CA PRO A 57 -8.45 -6.82 -1.18
C PRO A 57 -8.70 -5.96 0.08
N ILE A 58 -9.96 -5.73 0.47
CA ILE A 58 -10.36 -4.91 1.62
C ILE A 58 -10.99 -5.77 2.74
N GLY A 59 -11.14 -7.09 2.54
CA GLY A 59 -11.68 -7.98 3.57
C GLY A 59 -13.13 -7.66 3.94
N GLY A 60 -13.98 -7.40 2.95
CA GLY A 60 -15.43 -7.37 3.11
C GLY A 60 -15.96 -8.76 3.47
N VAL A 61 -16.66 -8.79 4.61
CA VAL A 61 -17.41 -9.94 5.15
C VAL A 61 -18.51 -10.45 4.22
#